data_AF-A0A9N9ZFK6-F1
#
_entry.id   AF-A0A9N9ZFK6-F1
#
_cell.length_a   1.000
_cell.length_b   1.000
_cell.length_c   1.000
_cell.angle_alpha   90.00
_cell.angle_beta   90.00
_cell.angle_gamma   90.00
#
_symmetry.space_group_name_H-M   'P 1'
#
loop_
_entity.id
_entity.type
_entity.pdbx_description
1 polymer ?
#
loop_
_entity_poly.entity_id
_entity_poly.type
_entity_poly.pdbx_seq_one_letter_code
_entity_poly.pdbx_strand_id
1 'polypeptide(L)'
;MEPVSFGQLPVDILNHIINQIDGPELVSFSQASKWARALTARALWRAIRIPVVNDDEGQPLGLRPPGLCLPNPMMPTRLRFYDYLADQKDPSCVHSRNSYPHMRNRPQSHSRDALSPLVDDAISVLEKLEINSLDTFSWHTGTCLPTKIFGDQGILSLQQSSLRSLSIISDSACQRLSSITLSHFKSLRSLSWSDASPYNLEALATAIQTNASQLETLEVNFINWSRFWYIIEESDEPFLRLDTSIEDDEDELWICEDTYFEDEVLGQMRKPLQPMFSVLRSLSLTQVHLSDRTVLTLNIGALESLTIRWCEGWVAFLRSLVELGAPLNLDHFELQAAHHGWVGEYHALLARFIEGLTGPKSLSLGQLGTHSSHGVWNRLVQHQKTIRRFVHQLNTKVLFESDSLIQAEHLTEEDWDGMRREPFRKNPFANFESLEFLGVTCEPAKMKILTMPFVTKSCLRVIHIRRTLNCTLLWRNWDLDEVVGDSLDPCGDSKQAEIDDTYGQGEMKIDSLRGEFRDFAEWVFGPDGIHSLKTLVFGDLSHISHTRRFSRHQVVLVRDESGSGNFKMVDRDEAVFTFKLGECLDRIEACPKCTLTKLD
;
A
#
# COMPACT_ATOMS: atom_id res chain seq x y z
N MET A 1 24.93 22.38 -42.22
CA MET A 1 23.61 22.26 -41.58
C MET A 1 23.56 23.31 -40.51
N GLU A 2 22.77 24.37 -40.69
CA GLU A 2 22.54 25.35 -39.62
C GLU A 2 21.74 24.66 -38.48
N PRO A 3 22.06 24.95 -37.22
CA PRO A 3 21.32 24.39 -36.09
C PRO A 3 19.90 24.94 -36.11
N VAL A 4 18.92 24.04 -36.27
CA VAL A 4 17.49 24.38 -36.18
C VAL A 4 17.22 24.86 -34.76
N SER A 5 16.72 26.09 -34.63
CA SER A 5 16.31 26.62 -33.33
C SER A 5 15.07 25.88 -32.85
N PHE A 6 15.01 25.55 -31.55
CA PHE A 6 13.89 24.81 -30.95
C PHE A 6 12.51 25.47 -31.22
N GLY A 7 12.47 26.78 -31.43
CA GLY A 7 11.26 27.54 -31.79
C GLY A 7 10.79 27.38 -33.26
N GLN A 8 11.54 26.65 -34.09
CA GLN A 8 11.20 26.37 -35.50
C GLN A 8 10.58 24.97 -35.69
N LEU A 9 10.48 24.17 -34.61
CA LEU A 9 9.85 22.86 -34.66
C LEU A 9 8.32 23.01 -34.78
N PRO A 10 7.64 22.15 -35.58
CA PRO A 10 6.19 22.08 -35.61
C PRO A 10 5.59 21.85 -34.21
N VAL A 11 4.44 22.47 -33.95
CA VAL A 11 3.74 22.40 -32.65
C VAL A 11 3.42 20.95 -32.24
N ASP A 12 3.10 20.08 -33.19
CA ASP A 12 2.82 18.66 -32.90
C ASP A 12 4.04 17.89 -32.41
N ILE A 13 5.22 18.20 -32.97
CA ILE A 13 6.50 17.61 -32.54
C ILE A 13 6.87 18.15 -31.15
N LEU A 14 6.70 19.45 -30.93
CA LEU A 14 6.92 20.08 -29.63
C LEU A 14 5.99 19.50 -28.54
N ASN A 15 4.71 19.29 -28.86
CA ASN A 15 3.76 18.64 -27.95
C ASN A 15 4.15 17.18 -27.68
N HIS A 16 4.63 16.45 -28.69
CA HIS A 16 5.11 15.09 -28.50
C HIS A 16 6.32 15.04 -27.57
N ILE A 17 7.29 15.93 -27.76
CA ILE A 17 8.47 16.06 -26.89
C ILE A 17 8.04 16.40 -25.46
N ILE A 18 7.18 17.41 -25.29
CA ILE A 18 6.68 17.83 -23.96
C ILE A 18 5.96 16.70 -23.22
N ASN A 19 5.19 15.89 -23.94
CA ASN A 19 4.51 14.73 -23.35
C ASN A 19 5.46 13.61 -22.93
N GLN A 20 6.75 13.68 -23.28
CA GLN A 20 7.79 12.74 -22.87
C GLN A 20 8.77 13.32 -21.84
N ILE A 21 8.66 14.61 -21.48
CA ILE A 21 9.50 15.23 -20.45
C ILE A 21 8.86 14.95 -19.08
N ASP A 22 9.68 14.51 -18.12
CA ASP A 22 9.25 14.24 -16.75
C ASP A 22 8.87 15.54 -16.00
N GLY A 23 7.99 15.45 -14.99
CA GLY A 23 7.37 16.60 -14.33
C GLY A 23 8.35 17.70 -13.86
N PRO A 24 9.40 17.37 -13.10
CA PRO A 24 10.37 18.35 -12.61
C PRO A 24 11.15 19.05 -13.74
N GLU A 25 11.49 18.31 -14.79
CA GLU A 25 12.17 18.83 -15.98
C GLU A 25 11.23 19.72 -16.79
N LEU A 26 9.95 19.37 -16.86
CA LEU A 26 8.91 20.14 -17.54
C LEU A 26 8.63 21.46 -16.81
N VAL A 27 8.63 21.46 -15.48
CA VAL A 27 8.56 22.68 -14.65
C VAL A 27 9.77 23.57 -14.93
N SER A 28 10.97 22.98 -14.90
CA SER A 28 12.22 23.72 -15.18
C SER A 28 12.21 24.31 -16.59
N PHE A 29 11.75 23.56 -17.60
CA PHE A 29 11.59 24.02 -18.96
C PHE A 29 10.58 25.17 -19.08
N SER A 30 9.46 25.08 -18.36
CA SER A 30 8.44 26.15 -18.32
C SER A 30 8.95 27.47 -17.72
N GLN A 31 9.98 27.41 -16.87
CA GLN A 31 10.59 28.57 -16.23
C GLN A 31 11.60 29.26 -17.15
N ALA A 32 12.11 28.57 -18.18
CA ALA A 32 13.17 29.07 -19.06
C ALA A 32 12.74 30.27 -19.93
N SER A 33 11.47 30.36 -20.34
CA SER A 33 10.94 31.51 -21.09
C SER A 33 9.42 31.61 -21.07
N LYS A 34 8.87 32.77 -21.46
CA LYS A 34 7.41 32.95 -21.66
C LYS A 34 6.85 32.01 -22.73
N TRP A 35 7.62 31.75 -23.79
CA TRP A 35 7.24 30.84 -24.86
C TRP A 35 7.17 29.39 -24.34
N ALA A 36 8.20 28.94 -23.63
CA ALA A 36 8.23 27.61 -23.03
C ALA A 36 7.08 27.43 -22.04
N ARG A 37 6.80 28.44 -21.20
CA ARG A 37 5.65 28.44 -20.29
C ARG A 37 4.31 28.25 -21.00
N ALA A 38 4.07 28.98 -22.09
CA ALA A 38 2.83 28.85 -22.86
C ALA A 38 2.71 27.45 -23.50
N LEU A 39 3.83 26.91 -23.98
CA LEU A 39 3.91 25.61 -24.62
C LEU A 39 3.70 24.45 -23.64
N THR A 40 4.27 24.53 -22.44
CA THR A 40 4.18 23.49 -21.40
C THR A 40 2.91 23.58 -20.55
N ALA A 41 2.19 24.71 -20.58
CA ALA A 41 1.05 24.95 -19.72
C ALA A 41 0.03 23.80 -19.78
N ARG A 42 -0.37 23.36 -20.97
CA ARG A 42 -1.35 22.28 -21.11
C ARG A 42 -0.90 20.98 -20.45
N ALA A 43 0.39 20.65 -20.55
CA ALA A 43 0.95 19.43 -19.98
C ALA A 43 1.08 19.53 -18.44
N LEU A 44 1.57 20.68 -17.94
CA LEU A 44 1.70 20.94 -16.51
C LEU A 44 0.37 20.93 -15.78
N TRP A 45 -0.67 21.50 -16.39
CA TRP A 45 -1.98 21.64 -15.78
C TRP A 45 -2.95 20.49 -16.10
N ARG A 46 -2.48 19.45 -16.81
CA ARG A 46 -3.28 18.25 -17.08
C ARG A 46 -3.65 17.51 -15.80
N ALA A 47 -2.78 17.56 -14.79
CA ALA A 47 -2.99 16.96 -13.48
C ALA A 47 -2.72 17.98 -12.39
N ILE A 48 -3.75 18.32 -11.63
CA ILE A 48 -3.67 19.30 -10.56
C ILE A 48 -3.70 18.57 -9.22
N ARG A 49 -2.72 18.86 -8.37
CA ARG A 49 -2.61 18.32 -7.01
C ARG A 49 -2.64 19.48 -6.05
N ILE A 50 -3.56 19.46 -5.10
CA ILE A 50 -3.75 20.54 -4.14
C ILE A 50 -3.62 19.98 -2.72
N PRO A 51 -2.59 20.40 -1.97
CA PRO A 51 -2.44 19.97 -0.59
C PRO A 51 -3.45 20.69 0.31
N VAL A 52 -4.01 19.92 1.25
CA VAL A 52 -4.76 20.42 2.40
C VAL A 52 -3.76 20.77 3.51
N VAL A 53 -3.99 21.88 4.19
CA VAL A 53 -3.12 22.35 5.28
C VAL A 53 -3.80 22.12 6.62
N ASN A 54 -3.13 21.38 7.50
CA ASN A 54 -3.28 21.45 8.94
C ASN A 54 -2.13 22.31 9.45
N ASP A 55 -2.36 23.58 9.77
CA ASP A 55 -1.38 24.32 10.54
C ASP A 55 -1.52 23.84 12.00
N ASP A 56 -0.39 23.52 12.65
CA ASP A 56 -0.28 22.93 14.00
C ASP A 56 -0.90 23.78 15.14
N GLU A 57 -1.71 24.80 14.82
CA GLU A 57 -2.32 25.76 15.74
C GLU A 57 -3.82 25.97 15.49
N GLY A 58 -4.64 24.90 15.58
CA GLY A 58 -6.10 25.03 15.76
C GLY A 58 -6.87 25.85 14.71
N GLN A 59 -6.28 26.13 13.54
CA GLN A 59 -6.96 26.77 12.42
C GLN A 59 -7.75 25.74 11.60
N PRO A 60 -8.86 26.15 10.98
CA PRO A 60 -9.68 25.24 10.18
C PRO A 60 -8.95 24.81 8.90
N LEU A 61 -9.23 23.59 8.45
CA LEU A 61 -8.61 22.98 7.27
C LEU A 61 -8.90 23.82 6.02
N GLY A 62 -7.88 24.08 5.20
CA GLY A 62 -7.99 24.86 3.96
C GLY A 62 -7.01 24.42 2.87
N LEU A 63 -7.08 25.02 1.67
CA LEU A 63 -6.17 24.70 0.55
C LEU A 63 -4.94 25.63 0.51
N ARG A 64 -3.78 25.11 0.07
CA ARG A 64 -2.59 25.93 -0.22
C ARG A 64 -2.36 26.13 -1.72
N PRO A 65 -2.05 27.36 -2.18
CA PRO A 65 -2.19 28.64 -1.46
C PRO A 65 -3.67 29.04 -1.33
N PRO A 66 -4.04 29.81 -0.29
CA PRO A 66 -5.37 30.40 -0.19
C PRO A 66 -5.59 31.32 -1.40
N GLY A 67 -6.60 31.02 -2.21
CA GLY A 67 -6.85 31.72 -3.47
C GLY A 67 -6.00 31.23 -4.65
N LEU A 68 -6.15 29.95 -5.01
CA LEU A 68 -5.63 29.41 -6.27
C LEU A 68 -6.10 30.26 -7.47
N CYS A 69 -5.20 31.13 -7.96
CA CYS A 69 -5.33 31.79 -9.25
C CYS A 69 -5.06 30.78 -10.36
N LEU A 70 -6.02 29.89 -10.60
CA LEU A 70 -6.01 29.04 -11.78
C LEU A 70 -6.13 29.92 -13.03
N PRO A 71 -5.22 29.79 -14.01
CA PRO A 71 -5.35 30.51 -15.26
C PRO A 71 -6.64 30.09 -15.98
N ASN A 72 -7.30 31.00 -16.69
CA ASN A 72 -8.53 30.71 -17.44
C ASN A 72 -8.23 30.72 -18.95
N PRO A 73 -8.66 29.74 -19.76
CA PRO A 73 -9.33 28.47 -19.42
C PRO A 73 -8.35 27.31 -19.17
N MET A 74 -8.65 26.48 -18.17
CA MET A 74 -7.96 25.21 -17.92
C MET A 74 -8.91 24.05 -18.22
N MET A 75 -8.36 22.97 -18.78
CA MET A 75 -9.04 21.67 -18.88
C MET A 75 -8.16 20.61 -18.23
N PRO A 76 -8.04 20.59 -16.88
CA PRO A 76 -7.37 19.48 -16.23
C PRO A 76 -8.17 18.21 -16.50
N THR A 77 -7.48 17.11 -16.75
CA THR A 77 -8.13 15.79 -16.85
C THR A 77 -8.07 15.05 -15.51
N ARG A 78 -7.23 15.51 -14.56
CA ARG A 78 -7.02 14.89 -13.26
C ARG A 78 -6.96 15.95 -12.16
N LEU A 79 -7.73 15.77 -11.10
CA LEU A 79 -7.73 16.63 -9.92
C LEU A 79 -7.60 15.80 -8.66
N ARG A 80 -6.69 16.19 -7.76
CA ARG A 80 -6.45 15.54 -6.48
C ARG A 80 -6.35 16.55 -5.35
N PHE A 81 -7.23 16.43 -4.36
CA PHE A 81 -7.06 17.04 -3.04
C PHE A 81 -6.42 16.02 -2.11
N TYR A 82 -5.40 16.40 -1.34
CA TYR A 82 -4.71 15.46 -0.48
C TYR A 82 -4.16 16.10 0.80
N ASP A 83 -4.31 15.42 1.94
CA ASP A 83 -3.58 15.72 3.18
C ASP A 83 -2.48 14.68 3.35
N TYR A 84 -1.24 15.14 3.58
CA TYR A 84 -0.09 14.27 3.82
C TYR A 84 -0.35 13.30 4.98
N LEU A 85 -1.06 13.71 6.03
CA LEU A 85 -1.35 12.84 7.17
C LEU A 85 -2.47 11.83 6.87
N ALA A 86 -3.43 12.18 6.02
CA ALA A 86 -4.50 11.28 5.61
C ALA A 86 -4.04 10.24 4.60
N ASP A 87 -3.20 10.64 3.63
CA ASP A 87 -2.52 9.73 2.71
C ASP A 87 -1.65 8.72 3.47
N GLN A 88 -1.25 9.02 4.71
CA GLN A 88 -0.36 8.21 5.54
C GLN A 88 -1.06 7.38 6.63
N LYS A 89 -2.28 7.74 7.05
CA LYS A 89 -3.03 7.07 8.13
C LYS A 89 -3.95 6.00 7.55
N ASP A 90 -3.41 4.85 7.19
CA ASP A 90 -4.23 3.66 6.93
C ASP A 90 -4.44 2.87 8.26
N PRO A 91 -5.67 2.72 8.77
CA PRO A 91 -5.95 1.86 9.93
C PRO A 91 -5.62 0.38 9.70
N SER A 92 -5.44 -0.05 8.44
CA SER A 92 -4.94 -1.40 8.10
C SER A 92 -3.42 -1.55 8.31
N CYS A 93 -2.72 -0.47 8.66
CA CYS A 93 -1.30 -0.51 8.96
C CYS A 93 -1.03 -1.27 10.28
N VAL A 94 -0.19 -2.31 10.21
CA VAL A 94 0.24 -3.10 11.38
C VAL A 94 0.84 -2.22 12.49
N HIS A 95 1.43 -1.08 12.11
CA HIS A 95 2.04 -0.11 13.02
C HIS A 95 1.05 0.85 13.67
N SER A 96 -0.04 1.20 12.97
CA SER A 96 -1.18 1.88 13.58
C SER A 96 -1.78 1.03 14.71
N ARG A 97 -1.62 -0.31 14.62
CA ARG A 97 -2.08 -1.27 15.64
C ARG A 97 -1.38 -1.20 17.00
N ASN A 98 -0.19 -0.60 17.09
CA ASN A 98 0.50 -0.38 18.37
C ASN A 98 0.21 0.98 19.01
N SER A 99 -0.48 1.89 18.31
CA SER A 99 -0.81 3.22 18.84
C SER A 99 -2.09 3.21 19.69
N TYR A 100 -2.74 2.05 19.83
CA TYR A 100 -4.09 1.94 20.37
C TYR A 100 -4.30 2.12 21.89
N PRO A 101 -3.30 2.11 22.79
CA PRO A 101 -3.57 2.51 24.17
C PRO A 101 -3.89 4.02 24.31
N HIS A 102 -3.50 4.86 23.34
CA HIS A 102 -3.56 6.33 23.47
C HIS A 102 -4.67 7.01 22.67
N MET A 103 -5.47 6.29 21.88
CA MET A 103 -6.62 6.88 21.18
C MET A 103 -7.89 7.01 22.04
N ARG A 104 -7.77 6.96 23.37
CA ARG A 104 -8.75 7.62 24.26
C ARG A 104 -8.74 9.15 24.12
N ASN A 105 -7.70 9.72 23.48
CA ASN A 105 -7.48 11.16 23.38
C ASN A 105 -7.34 11.68 21.93
N ARG A 106 -7.93 11.04 20.91
CA ARG A 106 -8.26 11.85 19.74
C ARG A 106 -9.37 12.79 20.20
N PRO A 107 -9.21 14.12 20.14
CA PRO A 107 -10.34 15.00 20.38
C PRO A 107 -11.47 14.52 19.48
N GLN A 108 -12.65 14.31 20.10
CA GLN A 108 -13.90 14.08 19.40
C GLN A 108 -13.89 14.91 18.13
N SER A 109 -14.13 14.26 16.99
CA SER A 109 -14.20 14.86 15.66
C SER A 109 -14.60 16.33 15.77
N HIS A 110 -13.64 17.23 15.48
CA HIS A 110 -13.85 18.66 15.55
C HIS A 110 -15.15 19.03 14.81
N SER A 111 -15.91 19.96 15.40
CA SER A 111 -17.13 20.58 14.89
C SER A 111 -17.19 20.66 13.35
N ARG A 112 -18.38 20.52 12.77
CA ARG A 112 -18.71 20.85 11.35
C ARG A 112 -18.02 22.13 10.85
N ASP A 113 -17.70 23.07 11.74
CA ASP A 113 -17.03 24.33 11.45
C ASP A 113 -15.59 24.17 10.93
N ALA A 114 -14.85 23.13 11.36
CA ALA A 114 -13.44 22.93 11.01
C ALA A 114 -13.20 22.50 9.55
N LEU A 115 -14.21 21.93 8.88
CA LEU A 115 -14.13 21.50 7.48
C LEU A 115 -14.63 22.56 6.49
N SER A 116 -15.35 23.58 6.97
CA SER A 116 -16.01 24.55 6.10
C SER A 116 -15.07 25.26 5.11
N PRO A 117 -13.85 25.71 5.49
CA PRO A 117 -13.00 26.42 4.55
C PRO A 117 -12.43 25.51 3.45
N LEU A 118 -12.03 24.28 3.81
CA LEU A 118 -11.60 23.27 2.84
C LEU A 118 -12.68 22.99 1.79
N VAL A 119 -13.93 22.85 2.24
CA VAL A 119 -15.06 22.57 1.34
C VAL A 119 -15.31 23.77 0.42
N ASP A 120 -15.33 24.98 0.96
CA ASP A 120 -15.59 26.19 0.17
C ASP A 120 -14.45 26.49 -0.81
N ASP A 121 -13.19 26.27 -0.41
CA ASP A 121 -12.02 26.36 -1.28
C ASP A 121 -12.07 25.31 -2.41
N ALA A 122 -12.41 24.06 -2.08
CA ALA A 122 -12.54 22.99 -3.06
C ALA A 122 -13.67 23.27 -4.06
N ILE A 123 -14.80 23.81 -3.61
CA ILE A 123 -15.91 24.25 -4.48
C ILE A 123 -15.43 25.37 -5.41
N SER A 124 -14.72 26.38 -4.90
CA SER A 124 -14.17 27.48 -5.71
C SER A 124 -13.22 27.00 -6.83
N VAL A 125 -12.51 25.89 -6.59
CA VAL A 125 -11.70 25.22 -7.62
C VAL A 125 -12.60 24.51 -8.64
N LEU A 126 -13.56 23.71 -8.15
CA LEU A 126 -14.44 22.91 -9.00
C LEU A 126 -15.34 23.77 -9.90
N GLU A 127 -15.83 24.91 -9.42
CA GLU A 127 -16.66 25.86 -10.18
C GLU A 127 -15.94 26.46 -11.39
N LYS A 128 -14.60 26.50 -11.37
CA LYS A 128 -13.78 27.01 -12.47
C LYS A 128 -13.52 25.97 -13.55
N LEU A 129 -13.87 24.71 -13.31
CA LEU A 129 -13.66 23.63 -14.26
C LEU A 129 -14.77 23.61 -15.30
N GLU A 130 -14.41 23.25 -16.52
CA GLU A 130 -15.43 22.95 -17.52
C GLU A 130 -16.20 21.68 -17.12
N ILE A 131 -17.49 21.68 -17.44
CA ILE A 131 -18.38 20.53 -17.21
C ILE A 131 -17.77 19.30 -17.91
N ASN A 132 -17.63 18.20 -17.18
CA ASN A 132 -17.12 16.93 -17.66
C ASN A 132 -15.69 17.00 -18.25
N SER A 133 -14.87 17.92 -17.73
CA SER A 133 -13.44 18.01 -18.09
C SER A 133 -12.58 16.98 -17.35
N LEU A 134 -13.01 16.51 -16.18
CA LEU A 134 -12.25 15.56 -15.38
C LEU A 134 -12.48 14.11 -15.84
N ASP A 135 -11.39 13.40 -16.12
CA ASP A 135 -11.37 11.93 -16.23
C ASP A 135 -11.17 11.28 -14.85
N THR A 136 -10.37 11.91 -13.99
CA THR A 136 -9.99 11.39 -12.67
C THR A 136 -10.19 12.43 -11.57
N PHE A 137 -10.82 12.00 -10.49
CA PHE A 137 -10.96 12.80 -9.28
C PHE A 137 -10.46 12.01 -8.07
N SER A 138 -9.77 12.70 -7.16
CA SER A 138 -9.25 12.10 -5.92
C SER A 138 -9.47 13.03 -4.73
N TRP A 139 -10.10 12.50 -3.69
CA TRP A 139 -10.34 13.16 -2.41
C TRP A 139 -9.63 12.40 -1.31
N HIS A 140 -8.39 12.81 -1.04
CA HIS A 140 -7.47 12.12 -0.13
C HIS A 140 -7.19 12.95 1.12
N THR A 141 -8.26 13.48 1.72
CA THR A 141 -8.14 14.41 2.84
C THR A 141 -8.25 13.70 4.19
N GLY A 142 -8.75 12.45 4.23
CA GLY A 142 -8.95 11.72 5.48
C GLY A 142 -9.92 12.44 6.41
N THR A 143 -10.88 13.16 5.82
CA THR A 143 -11.94 13.87 6.54
C THR A 143 -13.30 13.24 6.22
N CYS A 144 -14.35 13.71 6.89
CA CYS A 144 -15.71 13.40 6.48
C CYS A 144 -15.99 13.89 5.06
N LEU A 145 -16.77 13.12 4.30
CA LEU A 145 -17.15 13.49 2.94
C LEU A 145 -18.15 14.65 2.97
N PRO A 146 -17.86 15.77 2.29
CA PRO A 146 -18.76 16.91 2.28
C PRO A 146 -19.89 16.73 1.26
N THR A 147 -21.14 16.88 1.70
CA THR A 147 -22.32 16.77 0.82
C THR A 147 -22.42 17.86 -0.22
N LYS A 148 -21.84 19.04 0.02
CA LYS A 148 -21.75 20.08 -1.03
C LYS A 148 -20.92 19.62 -2.24
N ILE A 149 -20.08 18.58 -2.09
CA ILE A 149 -19.26 18.02 -3.17
C ILE A 149 -19.84 16.69 -3.67
N PHE A 150 -20.13 15.75 -2.75
CA PHE A 150 -20.53 14.37 -3.06
C PHE A 150 -22.00 14.06 -2.83
N GLY A 151 -22.80 15.05 -2.42
CA GLY A 151 -24.25 14.88 -2.30
C GLY A 151 -24.92 14.77 -3.68
N ASP A 152 -26.22 14.50 -3.66
CA ASP A 152 -27.03 14.43 -4.89
C ASP A 152 -27.01 15.75 -5.67
N GLN A 153 -27.00 16.86 -4.93
CA GLN A 153 -26.86 18.22 -5.45
C GLN A 153 -25.43 18.76 -5.26
N GLY A 154 -24.47 17.87 -5.04
CA GLY A 154 -23.07 18.23 -4.87
C GLY A 154 -22.44 18.67 -6.20
N ILE A 155 -21.49 19.60 -6.16
CA ILE A 155 -20.87 20.15 -7.36
C ILE A 155 -20.23 19.09 -8.25
N LEU A 156 -19.67 18.02 -7.66
CA LEU A 156 -19.04 16.94 -8.43
C LEU A 156 -20.09 16.13 -9.21
N SER A 157 -21.20 15.79 -8.56
CA SER A 157 -22.35 15.11 -9.19
C SER A 157 -22.94 15.94 -10.34
N LEU A 158 -23.06 17.25 -10.14
CA LEU A 158 -23.67 18.17 -11.10
C LEU A 158 -22.77 18.48 -12.30
N GLN A 159 -21.46 18.61 -12.10
CA GLN A 159 -20.54 19.08 -13.15
C GLN A 159 -19.65 17.99 -13.75
N GLN A 160 -19.39 16.89 -13.03
CA GLN A 160 -18.37 15.90 -13.41
C GLN A 160 -18.92 14.47 -13.36
N SER A 161 -20.13 14.24 -13.87
CA SER A 161 -20.77 12.92 -13.88
C SER A 161 -20.12 11.89 -14.82
N SER A 162 -19.30 12.35 -15.77
CA SER A 162 -18.59 11.49 -16.74
C SER A 162 -17.25 10.92 -16.26
N LEU A 163 -16.93 11.08 -14.97
CA LEU A 163 -15.70 10.57 -14.36
C LEU A 163 -15.47 9.09 -14.69
N ARG A 164 -14.21 8.76 -14.97
CA ARG A 164 -13.74 7.39 -15.23
C ARG A 164 -12.99 6.80 -14.05
N SER A 165 -12.40 7.64 -13.20
CA SER A 165 -11.68 7.19 -12.01
C SER A 165 -12.05 8.05 -10.81
N LEU A 166 -12.47 7.40 -9.73
CA LEU A 166 -12.78 8.03 -8.45
C LEU A 166 -11.97 7.36 -7.34
N SER A 167 -11.23 8.15 -6.57
CA SER A 167 -10.45 7.66 -5.43
C SER A 167 -10.73 8.49 -4.17
N ILE A 168 -11.07 7.83 -3.08
CA ILE A 168 -11.50 8.47 -1.83
C ILE A 168 -10.71 7.89 -0.64
N ILE A 169 -10.20 8.77 0.23
CA ILE A 169 -9.73 8.43 1.58
C ILE A 169 -10.53 9.31 2.53
N SER A 170 -11.45 8.69 3.26
CA SER A 170 -12.31 9.35 4.25
C SER A 170 -11.85 9.07 5.68
N ASP A 171 -12.50 9.68 6.69
CA ASP A 171 -12.36 9.25 8.09
C ASP A 171 -13.52 8.32 8.47
N SER A 172 -13.16 7.14 8.97
CA SER A 172 -14.10 6.14 9.48
C SER A 172 -14.94 6.59 10.66
N ALA A 173 -14.41 7.49 11.50
CA ALA A 173 -15.08 7.99 12.69
C ALA A 173 -16.17 9.03 12.37
N CYS A 174 -16.38 9.34 11.09
CA CYS A 174 -17.40 10.27 10.67
C CYS A 174 -18.79 9.74 10.97
N GLN A 175 -19.49 10.48 11.84
CA GLN A 175 -20.91 10.30 12.10
C GLN A 175 -21.75 10.69 10.88
N ARG A 176 -23.03 10.33 10.91
CA ARG A 176 -23.98 10.62 9.84
C ARG A 176 -24.26 12.11 9.72
N LEU A 177 -23.40 12.84 9.00
CA LEU A 177 -23.51 14.29 8.85
C LEU A 177 -24.56 14.68 7.78
N SER A 178 -24.82 13.83 6.77
CA SER A 178 -25.85 13.97 5.71
C SER A 178 -25.69 12.87 4.62
N SER A 179 -26.67 12.64 3.74
CA SER A 179 -26.62 11.57 2.72
C SER A 179 -25.64 11.87 1.57
N ILE A 180 -24.60 11.04 1.44
CA ILE A 180 -23.68 11.02 0.30
C ILE A 180 -24.28 10.11 -0.78
N THR A 181 -24.08 10.44 -2.06
CA THR A 181 -24.48 9.55 -3.16
C THR A 181 -23.45 9.57 -4.29
N LEU A 182 -23.15 8.38 -4.82
CA LEU A 182 -22.26 8.22 -5.97
C LEU A 182 -23.01 7.70 -7.21
N SER A 183 -24.35 7.70 -7.17
CA SER A 183 -25.23 7.18 -8.24
C SER A 183 -25.11 7.92 -9.58
N HIS A 184 -24.60 9.16 -9.57
CA HIS A 184 -24.42 9.98 -10.76
C HIS A 184 -23.24 9.55 -11.63
N PHE A 185 -22.26 8.85 -11.06
CA PHE A 185 -21.04 8.44 -11.76
C PHE A 185 -21.25 7.09 -12.46
N LYS A 186 -21.69 7.13 -13.73
CA LYS A 186 -22.10 5.95 -14.51
C LYS A 186 -21.06 5.48 -15.53
N SER A 187 -19.85 6.05 -15.50
CA SER A 187 -18.77 5.78 -16.46
C SER A 187 -17.46 5.36 -15.77
N LEU A 188 -17.53 4.97 -14.49
CA LEU A 188 -16.35 4.60 -13.71
C LEU A 188 -15.75 3.30 -14.24
N ARG A 189 -14.45 3.34 -14.54
CA ARG A 189 -13.59 2.20 -14.82
C ARG A 189 -12.69 1.87 -13.63
N SER A 190 -12.44 2.85 -12.78
CA SER A 190 -11.62 2.73 -11.58
C SER A 190 -12.34 3.31 -10.39
N LEU A 191 -12.46 2.53 -9.32
CA LEU A 191 -13.00 2.95 -8.04
C LEU A 191 -12.06 2.51 -6.92
N SER A 192 -11.65 3.45 -6.07
CA SER A 192 -10.85 3.21 -4.87
C SER A 192 -11.48 3.95 -3.70
N TRP A 193 -11.78 3.25 -2.61
CA TRP A 193 -12.26 3.87 -1.38
C TRP A 193 -11.60 3.24 -0.16
N SER A 194 -10.85 4.06 0.58
CA SER A 194 -10.26 3.70 1.86
C SER A 194 -10.93 4.36 3.05
N ASP A 195 -11.08 3.58 4.12
CA ASP A 195 -11.63 4.01 5.41
C ASP A 195 -13.08 4.52 5.26
N ALA A 196 -13.89 3.77 4.51
CA ALA A 196 -15.29 4.06 4.28
C ALA A 196 -16.08 3.92 5.59
N SER A 197 -16.67 5.02 6.05
CA SER A 197 -17.56 5.02 7.21
C SER A 197 -18.80 4.14 6.95
N PRO A 198 -19.36 3.48 7.99
CA PRO A 198 -20.54 2.62 7.89
C PRO A 198 -21.71 3.31 7.19
N TYR A 199 -21.89 4.60 7.48
CA TYR A 199 -22.97 5.42 6.96
C TYR A 199 -22.85 5.72 5.46
N ASN A 200 -21.69 5.47 4.85
CA ASN A 200 -21.42 5.74 3.44
C ASN A 200 -21.37 4.47 2.58
N LEU A 201 -21.56 3.29 3.19
CA LEU A 201 -21.44 2.02 2.48
C LEU A 201 -22.52 1.83 1.41
N GLU A 202 -23.73 2.39 1.58
CA GLU A 202 -24.77 2.41 0.54
C GLU A 202 -24.31 3.17 -0.72
N ALA A 203 -23.60 4.29 -0.53
CA ALA A 203 -23.06 5.07 -1.64
C ALA A 203 -21.95 4.30 -2.38
N LEU A 204 -21.11 3.56 -1.65
CA LEU A 204 -20.11 2.65 -2.21
C LEU A 204 -20.77 1.50 -3.01
N ALA A 205 -21.74 0.82 -2.41
CA ALA A 205 -22.51 -0.26 -3.04
C ALA A 205 -23.14 0.21 -4.35
N THR A 206 -23.81 1.36 -4.32
CA THR A 206 -24.44 1.96 -5.50
C THR A 206 -23.41 2.24 -6.61
N ALA A 207 -22.24 2.79 -6.26
CA ALA A 207 -21.18 3.07 -7.24
C ALA A 207 -20.65 1.78 -7.90
N ILE A 208 -20.43 0.74 -7.10
CA ILE A 208 -19.95 -0.56 -7.57
C ILE A 208 -20.98 -1.19 -8.50
N GLN A 209 -22.22 -1.35 -8.04
CA GLN A 209 -23.29 -2.01 -8.81
C GLN A 209 -23.60 -1.27 -10.11
N THR A 210 -23.59 0.07 -10.09
CA THR A 210 -23.85 0.90 -11.28
C THR A 210 -22.78 0.71 -12.36
N ASN A 211 -21.54 0.41 -11.98
CA ASN A 211 -20.40 0.37 -12.90
C ASN A 211 -19.78 -1.03 -13.07
N ALA A 212 -20.32 -2.07 -12.42
CA ALA A 212 -19.66 -3.37 -12.31
C ALA A 212 -19.23 -4.00 -13.64
N SER A 213 -20.04 -3.86 -14.69
CA SER A 213 -19.76 -4.43 -16.02
C SER A 213 -18.63 -3.72 -16.80
N GLN A 214 -18.19 -2.54 -16.34
CA GLN A 214 -17.13 -1.74 -16.97
C GLN A 214 -15.97 -1.41 -16.01
N LEU A 215 -16.08 -1.78 -14.73
CA LEU A 215 -15.01 -1.60 -13.75
C LEU A 215 -13.82 -2.50 -14.12
N GLU A 216 -12.68 -1.85 -14.37
CA GLU A 216 -11.39 -2.47 -14.65
C GLU A 216 -10.57 -2.62 -13.36
N THR A 217 -10.70 -1.67 -12.42
CA THR A 217 -10.00 -1.68 -11.13
C THR A 217 -10.93 -1.35 -9.98
N LEU A 218 -10.89 -2.18 -8.93
CA LEU A 218 -11.64 -1.99 -7.70
C LEU A 218 -10.70 -2.14 -6.49
N GLU A 219 -10.64 -1.08 -5.67
CA GLU A 219 -9.95 -1.08 -4.38
C GLU A 219 -10.91 -0.67 -3.27
N VAL A 220 -11.09 -1.56 -2.29
CA VAL A 220 -11.95 -1.31 -1.13
C VAL A 220 -11.17 -1.65 0.14
N ASN A 221 -11.12 -0.69 1.06
CA ASN A 221 -10.56 -0.88 2.38
C ASN A 221 -11.61 -0.48 3.42
N PHE A 222 -12.21 -1.50 4.03
CA PHE A 222 -13.15 -1.34 5.13
C PHE A 222 -12.42 -1.07 6.43
N ILE A 223 -13.17 -0.60 7.41
CA ILE A 223 -12.69 -0.38 8.76
C ILE A 223 -12.56 -1.75 9.42
N ASN A 224 -11.56 -1.93 10.29
CA ASN A 224 -11.53 -3.08 11.18
C ASN A 224 -12.89 -3.19 11.90
N TRP A 225 -13.64 -4.25 11.67
CA TRP A 225 -14.95 -4.42 12.29
C TRP A 225 -14.88 -4.40 13.81
N SER A 226 -13.78 -4.81 14.45
CA SER A 226 -13.62 -4.61 15.91
C SER A 226 -13.68 -3.12 16.33
N ARG A 227 -13.25 -2.21 15.45
CA ARG A 227 -13.40 -0.75 15.63
C ARG A 227 -14.81 -0.29 15.28
N PHE A 228 -15.46 -0.94 14.32
CA PHE A 228 -16.89 -0.75 14.02
C PHE A 228 -17.74 -1.08 15.26
N TRP A 229 -17.54 -2.26 15.87
CA TRP A 229 -18.15 -2.68 17.14
C TRP A 229 -17.99 -1.64 18.25
N TYR A 230 -16.79 -1.09 18.43
CA TYR A 230 -16.54 -0.03 19.40
C TYR A 230 -17.29 1.29 19.09
N ILE A 231 -17.29 1.73 17.83
CA ILE A 231 -18.00 2.95 17.40
C ILE A 231 -19.52 2.78 17.62
N ILE A 232 -20.03 1.57 17.42
CA ILE A 232 -21.43 1.22 17.55
C ILE A 232 -21.88 1.16 19.01
N GLU A 233 -21.14 0.47 19.86
CA GLU A 233 -21.47 0.33 21.29
C GLU A 233 -21.53 1.69 22.00
N GLU A 234 -20.72 2.67 21.57
CA GLU A 234 -20.74 4.04 22.10
C GLU A 234 -21.77 4.96 21.41
N SER A 235 -22.46 4.50 20.37
CA SER A 235 -23.44 5.33 19.64
C SER A 235 -24.86 5.21 20.19
N ASP A 236 -25.51 6.35 20.42
CA ASP A 236 -26.93 6.43 20.80
C ASP A 236 -27.89 6.23 19.59
N GLU A 237 -27.37 5.85 18.42
CA GLU A 237 -28.13 5.74 17.17
C GLU A 237 -28.74 4.32 17.01
N PRO A 238 -30.07 4.18 16.90
CA PRO A 238 -30.75 2.88 16.92
C PRO A 238 -30.40 1.96 15.73
N PHE A 239 -29.96 2.51 14.59
CA PHE A 239 -29.65 1.75 13.37
C PHE A 239 -28.40 0.87 13.43
N LEU A 240 -27.59 0.97 14.49
CA LEU A 240 -26.30 0.28 14.56
C LEU A 240 -26.22 -0.76 15.67
N ARG A 241 -27.21 -0.88 16.56
CA ARG A 241 -27.15 -1.85 17.66
C ARG A 241 -27.18 -3.29 17.11
N LEU A 242 -26.05 -3.98 17.21
CA LEU A 242 -25.95 -5.42 17.00
C LEU A 242 -26.33 -6.11 18.31
N ASP A 243 -27.54 -6.68 18.39
CA ASP A 243 -27.87 -7.60 19.47
C ASP A 243 -27.42 -9.03 19.09
N THR A 244 -26.58 -9.63 19.92
CA THR A 244 -26.19 -11.05 19.82
C THR A 244 -27.31 -12.01 20.28
N SER A 245 -28.48 -11.50 20.68
CA SER A 245 -29.62 -12.30 21.09
C SER A 245 -30.80 -12.15 20.13
N ILE A 246 -31.19 -13.27 19.53
CA ILE A 246 -32.35 -13.40 18.66
C ILE A 246 -33.59 -13.33 19.54
N GLU A 247 -34.25 -12.17 19.61
CA GLU A 247 -35.67 -12.10 19.91
C GLU A 247 -36.35 -11.11 18.95
N ASP A 248 -37.47 -11.59 18.39
CA ASP A 248 -38.17 -11.05 17.24
C ASP A 248 -38.73 -9.64 17.48
N ASP A 249 -38.35 -8.67 16.65
CA ASP A 249 -39.24 -7.60 16.19
C ASP A 249 -38.77 -7.08 14.82
N GLU A 250 -39.72 -6.97 13.88
CA GLU A 250 -39.48 -6.57 12.49
C GLU A 250 -39.24 -5.05 12.38
N ASP A 251 -38.34 -4.66 11.46
CA ASP A 251 -37.91 -3.30 11.06
C ASP A 251 -36.62 -2.71 11.67
N GLU A 252 -35.70 -3.52 12.23
CA GLU A 252 -34.30 -3.12 12.43
C GLU A 252 -33.40 -3.67 11.30
N LEU A 253 -32.58 -2.81 10.66
CA LEU A 253 -31.68 -3.19 9.57
C LEU A 253 -30.37 -3.77 10.15
N TRP A 254 -30.37 -5.09 10.37
CA TRP A 254 -29.23 -5.87 10.88
C TRP A 254 -28.04 -5.83 9.90
N ILE A 255 -26.89 -5.28 10.30
CA ILE A 255 -25.64 -5.38 9.53
C ILE A 255 -24.88 -6.63 9.99
N CYS A 256 -24.98 -7.75 9.25
CA CYS A 256 -24.13 -8.91 9.49
C CYS A 256 -22.76 -8.71 8.85
N GLU A 257 -21.71 -8.61 9.69
CA GLU A 257 -20.30 -8.48 9.25
C GLU A 257 -19.92 -9.52 8.17
N ASP A 258 -20.35 -10.77 8.38
CA ASP A 258 -20.00 -11.92 7.53
C ASP A 258 -20.68 -11.92 6.14
N THR A 259 -21.73 -11.12 5.96
CA THR A 259 -22.49 -11.13 4.70
C THR A 259 -22.71 -9.75 4.09
N TYR A 260 -22.33 -8.67 4.78
CA TYR A 260 -22.57 -7.31 4.33
C TYR A 260 -21.99 -7.03 2.94
N PHE A 261 -20.74 -7.45 2.69
CA PHE A 261 -20.12 -7.22 1.39
C PHE A 261 -20.89 -7.92 0.27
N GLU A 262 -21.30 -9.16 0.47
CA GLU A 262 -22.06 -9.93 -0.50
C GLU A 262 -23.49 -9.42 -0.70
N ASP A 263 -24.21 -9.15 0.38
CA ASP A 263 -25.64 -8.87 0.33
C ASP A 263 -25.92 -7.41 0.00
N GLU A 264 -25.15 -6.48 0.55
CA GLU A 264 -25.37 -5.05 0.39
C GLU A 264 -24.48 -4.44 -0.70
N VAL A 265 -23.20 -4.79 -0.76
CA VAL A 265 -22.25 -4.18 -1.71
C VAL A 265 -22.35 -4.81 -3.09
N LEU A 266 -22.28 -6.14 -3.17
CA LEU A 266 -22.43 -6.88 -4.42
C LEU A 266 -23.90 -6.99 -4.85
N GLY A 267 -24.84 -6.96 -3.89
CA GLY A 267 -26.28 -6.99 -4.13
C GLY A 267 -26.80 -8.37 -4.54
N GLN A 268 -28.12 -8.49 -4.73
CA GLN A 268 -28.72 -9.73 -5.22
C GLN A 268 -28.21 -10.08 -6.63
N MET A 269 -27.45 -11.18 -6.73
CA MET A 269 -26.91 -11.72 -7.97
C MET A 269 -28.01 -11.93 -9.02
N ARG A 270 -28.05 -11.03 -10.02
CA ARG A 270 -29.01 -11.11 -11.12
C ARG A 270 -28.57 -12.18 -12.12
N LYS A 271 -29.01 -13.42 -11.85
CA LYS A 271 -28.78 -14.66 -12.62
C LYS A 271 -27.36 -15.22 -12.45
N PRO A 272 -27.21 -16.48 -11.99
CA PRO A 272 -25.91 -17.11 -11.68
C PRO A 272 -25.03 -17.44 -12.89
N LEU A 273 -25.42 -17.05 -14.11
CA LEU A 273 -24.74 -17.45 -15.36
C LEU A 273 -23.71 -16.43 -15.86
N GLN A 274 -23.66 -15.21 -15.32
CA GLN A 274 -22.71 -14.19 -15.76
C GLN A 274 -22.05 -13.51 -14.56
N PRO A 275 -20.70 -13.34 -14.58
CA PRO A 275 -20.01 -12.62 -13.54
C PRO A 275 -20.45 -11.16 -13.53
N MET A 276 -20.68 -10.61 -12.34
CA MET A 276 -21.02 -9.20 -12.14
C MET A 276 -19.91 -8.28 -12.70
N PHE A 277 -18.67 -8.68 -12.46
CA PHE A 277 -17.45 -8.02 -12.92
C PHE A 277 -16.90 -8.72 -14.16
N SER A 278 -17.36 -8.30 -15.34
CA SER A 278 -17.02 -8.96 -16.61
C SER A 278 -15.62 -8.59 -17.13
N VAL A 279 -15.12 -7.40 -16.80
CA VAL A 279 -13.85 -6.84 -17.32
C VAL A 279 -12.84 -6.48 -16.24
N LEU A 280 -13.10 -6.82 -14.98
CA LEU A 280 -12.26 -6.45 -13.85
C LEU A 280 -10.90 -7.15 -13.93
N ARG A 281 -9.83 -6.35 -13.93
CA ARG A 281 -8.44 -6.80 -14.05
C ARG A 281 -7.69 -6.70 -12.73
N SER A 282 -8.01 -5.71 -11.90
CA SER A 282 -7.35 -5.50 -10.61
C SER A 282 -8.37 -5.43 -9.49
N LEU A 283 -8.24 -6.34 -8.52
CA LEU A 283 -9.05 -6.38 -7.30
C LEU A 283 -8.15 -6.26 -6.08
N SER A 284 -8.38 -5.24 -5.25
CA SER A 284 -7.69 -5.03 -3.99
C SER A 284 -8.70 -4.88 -2.86
N LEU A 285 -8.74 -5.87 -1.97
CA LEU A 285 -9.67 -5.91 -0.85
C LEU A 285 -8.88 -5.90 0.46
N THR A 286 -9.25 -5.00 1.36
CA THR A 286 -8.67 -4.88 2.69
C THR A 286 -9.77 -4.86 3.74
N GLN A 287 -9.68 -5.74 4.75
CA GLN A 287 -10.66 -5.86 5.84
C GLN A 287 -12.10 -6.13 5.38
N VAL A 288 -12.24 -6.78 4.21
CA VAL A 288 -13.53 -7.22 3.66
C VAL A 288 -13.71 -8.70 3.96
N HIS A 289 -14.87 -9.12 4.45
CA HIS A 289 -15.20 -10.54 4.60
C HIS A 289 -15.36 -11.18 3.20
N LEU A 290 -14.74 -12.35 3.00
CA LEU A 290 -14.74 -13.06 1.72
C LEU A 290 -15.45 -14.40 1.83
N SER A 291 -16.20 -14.75 0.79
CA SER A 291 -16.85 -16.04 0.65
C SER A 291 -16.67 -16.62 -0.76
N ASP A 292 -17.16 -17.83 -0.96
CA ASP A 292 -17.30 -18.47 -2.27
C ASP A 292 -18.20 -17.65 -3.21
N ARG A 293 -19.23 -16.95 -2.68
CA ARG A 293 -20.09 -16.04 -3.45
C ARG A 293 -19.29 -14.91 -4.09
N THR A 294 -18.26 -14.40 -3.41
CA THR A 294 -17.39 -13.36 -3.98
C THR A 294 -16.72 -13.86 -5.26
N VAL A 295 -16.25 -15.12 -5.30
CA VAL A 295 -15.63 -15.72 -6.49
C VAL A 295 -16.59 -15.78 -7.67
N LEU A 296 -17.87 -16.09 -7.42
CA LEU A 296 -18.91 -16.18 -8.47
C LEU A 296 -19.20 -14.83 -9.15
N THR A 297 -18.83 -13.71 -8.51
CA THR A 297 -19.02 -12.38 -9.10
C THR A 297 -17.93 -12.01 -10.11
N LEU A 298 -16.82 -12.76 -10.13
CA LEU A 298 -15.61 -12.39 -10.85
C LEU A 298 -15.46 -13.16 -12.16
N ASN A 299 -15.07 -12.46 -13.23
CA ASN A 299 -14.47 -13.10 -14.39
C ASN A 299 -13.01 -13.44 -14.08
N ILE A 300 -12.78 -14.61 -13.48
CA ILE A 300 -11.45 -15.06 -13.04
C ILE A 300 -10.42 -15.09 -14.17
N GLY A 301 -10.82 -15.37 -15.41
CA GLY A 301 -9.91 -15.41 -16.56
C GLY A 301 -9.40 -14.04 -17.00
N ALA A 302 -10.10 -12.95 -16.62
CA ALA A 302 -9.71 -11.57 -16.92
C ALA A 302 -8.90 -10.91 -15.80
N LEU A 303 -8.83 -11.53 -14.62
CA LEU A 303 -8.16 -10.96 -13.45
C LEU A 303 -6.64 -11.10 -13.60
N GLU A 304 -5.94 -9.97 -13.55
CA GLU A 304 -4.49 -9.85 -13.71
C GLU A 304 -3.79 -9.54 -12.36
N SER A 305 -4.49 -8.91 -11.43
CA SER A 305 -3.96 -8.50 -10.13
C SER A 305 -4.96 -8.76 -9.02
N LEU A 306 -4.51 -9.45 -7.97
CA LEU A 306 -5.32 -9.77 -6.80
C LEU A 306 -4.55 -9.44 -5.52
N THR A 307 -5.14 -8.59 -4.68
CA THR A 307 -4.60 -8.20 -3.39
C THR A 307 -5.64 -8.45 -2.31
N ILE A 308 -5.28 -9.23 -1.31
CA ILE A 308 -6.13 -9.59 -0.17
C ILE A 308 -5.39 -9.24 1.11
N ARG A 309 -5.93 -8.34 1.92
CA ARG A 309 -5.28 -7.86 3.15
C ARG A 309 -6.23 -7.89 4.33
N TRP A 310 -5.91 -8.69 5.34
CA TRP A 310 -6.69 -8.80 6.57
C TRP A 310 -8.18 -9.11 6.32
N CYS A 311 -8.47 -9.78 5.20
CA CYS A 311 -9.80 -10.21 4.85
C CYS A 311 -10.10 -11.54 5.56
N GLU A 312 -11.24 -11.59 6.25
CA GLU A 312 -11.76 -12.85 6.78
C GLU A 312 -12.27 -13.74 5.64
N GLY A 313 -12.36 -15.05 5.87
CA GLY A 313 -12.81 -16.01 4.85
C GLY A 313 -11.88 -16.20 3.64
N TRP A 314 -10.68 -15.59 3.62
CA TRP A 314 -9.70 -15.74 2.52
C TRP A 314 -9.35 -17.21 2.20
N VAL A 315 -9.38 -18.10 3.19
CA VAL A 315 -9.15 -19.55 3.00
C VAL A 315 -10.23 -20.16 2.11
N ALA A 316 -11.50 -19.88 2.41
CA ALA A 316 -12.62 -20.37 1.60
C ALA A 316 -12.56 -19.79 0.19
N PHE A 317 -12.28 -18.49 0.07
CA PHE A 317 -12.10 -17.81 -1.20
C PHE A 317 -11.00 -18.45 -2.08
N LEU A 318 -9.79 -18.66 -1.54
CA LEU A 318 -8.70 -19.31 -2.29
C LEU A 318 -9.02 -20.77 -2.62
N ARG A 319 -9.70 -21.49 -1.72
CA ARG A 319 -10.16 -22.86 -1.98
C ARG A 319 -11.10 -22.91 -3.18
N SER A 320 -12.10 -22.04 -3.23
CA SER A 320 -13.02 -21.94 -4.37
C SER A 320 -12.28 -21.63 -5.68
N LEU A 321 -11.28 -20.73 -5.67
CA LEU A 321 -10.45 -20.47 -6.85
C LEU A 321 -9.68 -21.71 -7.34
N VAL A 322 -9.11 -22.48 -6.41
CA VAL A 322 -8.42 -23.74 -6.75
C VAL A 322 -9.40 -24.78 -7.30
N GLU A 323 -10.60 -24.88 -6.71
CA GLU A 323 -11.63 -25.87 -7.08
C GLU A 323 -12.28 -25.56 -8.44
N LEU A 324 -12.34 -24.29 -8.85
CA LEU A 324 -12.79 -23.91 -10.18
C LEU A 324 -11.91 -24.50 -11.30
N GLY A 325 -10.64 -24.79 -11.01
CA GLY A 325 -9.69 -25.38 -11.96
C GLY A 325 -9.42 -24.53 -13.21
N ALA A 326 -9.86 -23.28 -13.21
CA ALA A 326 -9.63 -22.33 -14.30
C ALA A 326 -8.21 -21.76 -14.22
N PRO A 327 -7.55 -21.45 -15.35
CA PRO A 327 -6.24 -20.84 -15.34
C PRO A 327 -6.29 -19.44 -14.71
N LEU A 328 -5.50 -19.24 -13.65
CA LEU A 328 -5.38 -17.97 -12.95
C LEU A 328 -4.23 -17.15 -13.54
N ASN A 329 -4.55 -16.24 -14.47
CA ASN A 329 -3.57 -15.39 -15.17
C ASN A 329 -3.14 -14.17 -14.34
N LEU A 330 -2.84 -14.38 -13.07
CA LEU A 330 -2.44 -13.31 -12.15
C LEU A 330 -0.96 -12.94 -12.38
N ASP A 331 -0.73 -11.74 -12.91
CA ASP A 331 0.58 -11.10 -12.96
C ASP A 331 1.05 -10.71 -11.54
N HIS A 332 0.11 -10.30 -10.69
CA HIS A 332 0.36 -9.90 -9.31
C HIS A 332 -0.58 -10.59 -8.33
N PHE A 333 0.00 -11.17 -7.28
CA PHE A 333 -0.74 -11.69 -6.13
C PHE A 333 -0.14 -11.17 -4.82
N GLU A 334 -0.99 -10.65 -3.96
CA GLU A 334 -0.66 -10.27 -2.59
C GLU A 334 -1.66 -10.88 -1.60
N LEU A 335 -1.14 -11.50 -0.54
CA LEU A 335 -1.92 -12.02 0.58
C LEU A 335 -1.31 -11.57 1.91
N GLN A 336 -2.08 -10.87 2.73
CA GLN A 336 -1.78 -10.61 4.15
C GLN A 336 -2.96 -11.12 4.98
N ALA A 337 -2.73 -12.06 5.90
CA ALA A 337 -3.79 -12.73 6.67
C ALA A 337 -3.68 -12.46 8.19
N ALA A 338 -4.83 -12.36 8.87
CA ALA A 338 -4.97 -12.00 10.29
C ALA A 338 -4.66 -13.14 11.30
N HIS A 339 -4.69 -12.74 12.59
CA HIS A 339 -4.11 -13.32 13.82
C HIS A 339 -4.35 -14.82 14.15
N HIS A 340 -5.16 -15.57 13.40
CA HIS A 340 -5.53 -16.95 13.77
C HIS A 340 -5.50 -17.92 12.57
N GLY A 341 -5.04 -17.45 11.40
CA GLY A 341 -5.30 -18.11 10.12
C GLY A 341 -4.13 -18.87 9.51
N TRP A 342 -3.10 -19.26 10.25
CA TRP A 342 -2.00 -20.06 9.70
C TRP A 342 -1.89 -21.38 10.44
N VAL A 343 -2.50 -22.42 9.89
CA VAL A 343 -2.36 -23.83 10.26
C VAL A 343 -1.76 -24.55 9.04
N GLY A 344 -1.08 -25.69 9.24
CA GLY A 344 -0.42 -26.42 8.15
C GLY A 344 -1.30 -26.71 6.93
N GLU A 345 -2.61 -26.91 7.11
CA GLU A 345 -3.56 -27.09 6.00
C GLU A 345 -3.72 -25.84 5.13
N TYR A 346 -3.62 -24.64 5.72
CA TYR A 346 -3.70 -23.38 5.00
C TYR A 346 -2.44 -23.10 4.18
N HIS A 347 -1.26 -23.46 4.70
CA HIS A 347 -0.02 -23.46 3.91
C HIS A 347 -0.10 -24.42 2.72
N ALA A 348 -0.67 -25.61 2.91
CA ALA A 348 -0.87 -26.57 1.83
C ALA A 348 -1.85 -26.03 0.77
N LEU A 349 -2.93 -25.36 1.18
CA LEU A 349 -3.85 -24.69 0.27
C LEU A 349 -3.15 -23.57 -0.52
N LEU A 350 -2.42 -22.69 0.16
CA LEU A 350 -1.68 -21.60 -0.48
C LEU A 350 -0.64 -22.13 -1.48
N ALA A 351 0.07 -23.20 -1.12
CA ALA A 351 1.02 -23.86 -2.01
C ALA A 351 0.35 -24.40 -3.28
N ARG A 352 -0.83 -25.04 -3.15
CA ARG A 352 -1.65 -25.51 -4.28
C ARG A 352 -2.19 -24.35 -5.13
N PHE A 353 -2.62 -23.27 -4.49
CA PHE A 353 -3.07 -22.07 -5.20
C PHE A 353 -1.94 -21.47 -6.05
N ILE A 354 -0.75 -21.31 -5.47
CA ILE A 354 0.43 -20.81 -6.18
C ILE A 354 0.81 -21.71 -7.36
N GLU A 355 0.75 -23.03 -7.19
CA GLU A 355 0.97 -24.02 -8.26
C GLU A 355 -0.04 -23.87 -9.41
N GLY A 356 -1.27 -23.43 -9.13
CA GLY A 356 -2.30 -23.16 -10.13
C GLY A 356 -2.17 -21.83 -10.89
N LEU A 357 -1.27 -20.93 -10.49
CA LEU A 357 -1.07 -19.64 -11.17
C LEU A 357 -0.41 -19.83 -12.54
N THR A 358 -0.80 -19.02 -13.52
CA THR A 358 -0.21 -19.05 -14.87
C THR A 358 0.71 -17.86 -15.06
N GLY A 359 2.01 -18.08 -14.88
CA GLY A 359 3.07 -17.10 -15.16
C GLY A 359 3.11 -15.86 -14.26
N PRO A 360 2.98 -15.98 -12.93
CA PRO A 360 3.00 -14.83 -12.04
C PRO A 360 4.33 -14.08 -12.14
N LYS A 361 4.26 -12.74 -12.17
CA LYS A 361 5.43 -11.85 -12.21
C LYS A 361 5.82 -11.36 -10.82
N SER A 362 4.84 -11.21 -9.93
CA SER A 362 5.02 -10.65 -8.60
C SER A 362 4.18 -11.38 -7.57
N LEU A 363 4.83 -11.81 -6.50
CA LEU A 363 4.19 -12.48 -5.38
C LEU A 363 4.60 -11.83 -4.06
N SER A 364 3.61 -11.47 -3.24
CA SER A 364 3.80 -10.85 -1.92
C SER A 364 2.99 -11.60 -0.85
N LEU A 365 3.65 -12.08 0.20
CA LEU A 365 3.02 -12.85 1.27
C LEU A 365 3.31 -12.21 2.63
N GLY A 366 2.29 -12.02 3.45
CA GLY A 366 2.37 -11.62 4.85
C GLY A 366 1.87 -12.76 5.75
N GLN A 367 2.80 -13.45 6.38
CA GLN A 367 2.54 -14.59 7.25
C GLN A 367 2.64 -14.19 8.74
N LEU A 368 1.72 -14.70 9.56
CA LEU A 368 1.82 -14.69 11.02
C LEU A 368 2.02 -16.14 11.51
N GLY A 369 2.81 -16.34 12.57
CA GLY A 369 2.99 -17.65 13.21
C GLY A 369 4.28 -18.40 12.84
N THR A 370 4.42 -19.63 13.32
CA THR A 370 5.69 -20.39 13.38
C THR A 370 5.82 -21.50 12.33
N HIS A 371 4.84 -21.65 11.44
CA HIS A 371 4.87 -22.71 10.43
C HIS A 371 5.90 -22.44 9.33
N SER A 372 6.65 -23.48 8.96
CA SER A 372 7.63 -23.40 7.88
C SER A 372 6.97 -23.07 6.54
N SER A 373 7.48 -22.04 5.88
CA SER A 373 7.13 -21.61 4.54
C SER A 373 7.80 -22.47 3.45
N HIS A 374 8.62 -23.47 3.81
CA HIS A 374 9.39 -24.30 2.86
C HIS A 374 8.51 -24.96 1.79
N GLY A 375 7.34 -25.50 2.19
CA GLY A 375 6.39 -26.12 1.27
C GLY A 375 5.85 -25.14 0.22
N VAL A 376 5.60 -23.89 0.62
CA VAL A 376 5.17 -22.81 -0.29
C VAL A 376 6.32 -22.42 -1.22
N TRP A 377 7.53 -22.25 -0.68
CA TRP A 377 8.70 -21.81 -1.46
C TRP A 377 9.09 -22.85 -2.52
N ASN A 378 8.98 -24.13 -2.22
CA ASN A 378 9.27 -25.22 -3.17
C ASN A 378 8.30 -25.26 -4.35
N ARG A 379 7.07 -24.75 -4.20
CA ARG A 379 6.13 -24.65 -5.33
C ARG A 379 6.43 -23.48 -6.25
N LEU A 380 7.16 -22.46 -5.78
CA LEU A 380 7.55 -21.32 -6.61
C LEU A 380 8.51 -21.70 -7.75
N VAL A 381 9.21 -22.83 -7.63
CA VAL A 381 10.14 -23.31 -8.66
C VAL A 381 9.46 -23.51 -10.03
N GLN A 382 8.16 -23.82 -10.05
CA GLN A 382 7.39 -23.95 -11.29
C GLN A 382 7.32 -22.63 -12.07
N HIS A 383 7.46 -21.51 -11.36
CA HIS A 383 7.41 -20.15 -11.89
C HIS A 383 8.79 -19.50 -11.99
N GLN A 384 9.86 -20.30 -11.96
CA GLN A 384 11.26 -19.84 -11.97
C GLN A 384 11.63 -18.91 -13.14
N LYS A 385 10.86 -18.98 -14.25
CA LYS A 385 11.04 -18.18 -15.47
C LYS A 385 10.19 -16.92 -15.54
N THR A 386 9.15 -16.80 -14.69
CA THR A 386 8.19 -15.70 -14.76
C THR A 386 8.25 -14.80 -13.54
N ILE A 387 8.49 -15.34 -12.34
CA ILE A 387 8.57 -14.54 -11.12
C ILE A 387 9.79 -13.64 -11.17
N ARG A 388 9.51 -12.35 -11.29
CA ARG A 388 10.51 -11.29 -11.20
C ARG A 388 10.63 -10.74 -9.79
N ARG A 389 9.57 -10.84 -8.99
CA ARG A 389 9.55 -10.27 -7.65
C ARG A 389 8.90 -11.21 -6.66
N PHE A 390 9.61 -11.49 -5.58
CA PHE A 390 9.08 -12.27 -4.46
C PHE A 390 9.29 -11.52 -3.15
N VAL A 391 8.20 -11.34 -2.40
CA VAL A 391 8.21 -10.76 -1.06
C VAL A 391 7.52 -11.72 -0.10
N HIS A 392 8.17 -12.02 1.02
CA HIS A 392 7.57 -12.77 2.11
C HIS A 392 7.93 -12.15 3.46
N GLN A 393 6.96 -11.49 4.08
CA GLN A 393 7.07 -10.93 5.42
C GLN A 393 6.58 -11.94 6.45
N LEU A 394 7.37 -12.18 7.48
CA LEU A 394 6.94 -12.87 8.70
C LEU A 394 6.66 -11.83 9.79
N ASN A 395 5.55 -12.00 10.51
CA ASN A 395 5.17 -11.16 11.63
C ASN A 395 5.03 -11.98 12.92
N THR A 396 5.85 -11.65 13.92
CA THR A 396 6.07 -12.42 15.17
C THR A 396 5.23 -11.94 16.36
N LYS A 397 4.32 -10.98 16.17
CA LYS A 397 3.68 -10.18 17.24
C LYS A 397 2.92 -10.96 18.35
N VAL A 398 2.79 -12.29 18.33
CA VAL A 398 1.74 -13.00 19.10
C VAL A 398 2.18 -14.31 19.76
N LEU A 399 3.42 -14.40 20.27
CA LEU A 399 3.78 -15.51 21.17
C LEU A 399 3.93 -15.07 22.63
N PHE A 400 3.43 -13.88 22.98
CA PHE A 400 3.52 -13.29 24.33
C PHE A 400 2.64 -13.92 25.41
N GLU A 401 1.93 -15.03 25.13
CA GLU A 401 1.17 -15.76 26.16
C GLU A 401 1.97 -16.89 26.83
N SER A 402 3.22 -17.14 26.42
CA SER A 402 4.09 -18.09 27.13
C SER A 402 5.52 -17.57 27.18
N ASP A 403 6.21 -17.79 28.31
CA ASP A 403 7.63 -17.46 28.56
C ASP A 403 8.64 -18.11 27.59
N SER A 404 8.19 -18.67 26.46
CA SER A 404 9.03 -19.22 25.41
C SER A 404 9.15 -18.25 24.23
N LEU A 405 10.33 -17.63 24.12
CA LEU A 405 10.74 -16.81 22.97
C LEU A 405 10.91 -17.69 21.73
N ILE A 406 9.82 -18.16 21.12
CA ILE A 406 9.90 -18.91 19.87
C ILE A 406 10.16 -17.90 18.75
N GLN A 407 11.39 -17.88 18.24
CA GLN A 407 11.73 -17.16 17.02
C GLN A 407 10.95 -17.80 15.87
N ALA A 408 9.98 -17.09 15.31
CA ALA A 408 9.34 -17.55 14.09
C ALA A 408 10.34 -17.35 12.94
N GLU A 409 10.58 -18.41 12.19
CA GLU A 409 11.39 -18.39 10.98
C GLU A 409 10.60 -18.97 9.82
N HIS A 410 10.91 -18.51 8.60
CA HIS A 410 10.32 -19.09 7.39
C HIS A 410 10.73 -20.54 7.17
N LEU A 411 11.88 -20.97 7.68
CA LEU A 411 12.46 -22.28 7.41
C LEU A 411 12.92 -22.91 8.72
N THR A 412 12.93 -24.23 8.79
CA THR A 412 13.46 -24.96 9.94
C THR A 412 14.99 -25.03 9.89
N GLU A 413 15.64 -25.33 11.02
CA GLU A 413 17.10 -25.56 11.02
C GLU A 413 17.51 -26.74 10.11
N GLU A 414 16.67 -27.76 9.96
CA GLU A 414 16.92 -28.86 9.01
C GLU A 414 16.96 -28.36 7.56
N ASP A 415 16.05 -27.44 7.19
CA ASP A 415 16.03 -26.82 5.87
C ASP A 415 17.30 -25.99 5.65
N TRP A 416 17.71 -25.19 6.64
CA TRP A 416 18.95 -24.40 6.60
C TRP A 416 20.20 -25.29 6.45
N ASP A 417 20.32 -26.36 7.23
CA ASP A 417 21.41 -27.34 7.13
C ASP A 417 21.42 -28.09 5.79
N GLY A 418 20.24 -28.34 5.24
CA GLY A 418 20.07 -28.85 3.89
C GLY A 418 20.70 -27.91 2.86
N MET A 419 20.35 -26.63 2.92
CA MET A 419 20.89 -25.62 2.00
C MET A 419 22.38 -25.34 2.19
N ARG A 420 22.89 -25.37 3.43
CA ARG A 420 24.34 -25.24 3.69
C ARG A 420 25.15 -26.34 3.01
N ARG A 421 24.65 -27.59 3.06
CA ARG A 421 25.30 -28.76 2.46
C ARG A 421 25.16 -28.80 0.93
N GLU A 422 24.00 -28.44 0.40
CA GLU A 422 23.70 -28.54 -1.03
C GLU A 422 22.99 -27.27 -1.56
N PRO A 423 23.69 -26.12 -1.63
CA PRO A 423 23.08 -24.82 -1.89
C PRO A 423 22.40 -24.71 -3.26
N PHE A 424 22.88 -25.44 -4.27
CA PHE A 424 22.29 -25.41 -5.62
C PHE A 424 21.17 -26.44 -5.84
N ARG A 425 20.91 -27.32 -4.86
CA ARG A 425 19.87 -28.36 -4.98
C ARG A 425 18.73 -28.17 -3.99
N LYS A 426 19.05 -27.81 -2.75
CA LYS A 426 18.09 -27.68 -1.65
C LYS A 426 17.58 -26.27 -1.44
N ASN A 427 18.21 -25.27 -2.06
CA ASN A 427 17.74 -23.90 -1.98
C ASN A 427 16.55 -23.69 -2.94
N PRO A 428 15.40 -23.20 -2.48
CA PRO A 428 14.21 -23.02 -3.33
C PRO A 428 14.44 -22.01 -4.46
N PHE A 429 15.41 -21.10 -4.31
CA PHE A 429 15.74 -20.10 -5.31
C PHE A 429 16.82 -20.56 -6.31
N ALA A 430 17.31 -21.80 -6.19
CA ALA A 430 18.41 -22.31 -6.99
C ALA A 430 18.12 -22.32 -8.50
N ASN A 431 16.87 -22.47 -8.93
CA ASN A 431 16.52 -22.56 -10.36
C ASN A 431 15.92 -21.28 -10.95
N PHE A 432 15.79 -20.20 -10.17
CA PHE A 432 15.21 -18.95 -10.68
C PHE A 432 16.09 -18.29 -11.72
N GLU A 433 15.51 -17.98 -12.88
CA GLU A 433 16.19 -17.33 -14.02
C GLU A 433 15.80 -15.85 -14.15
N SER A 434 14.64 -15.47 -13.60
CA SER A 434 14.03 -14.15 -13.81
C SER A 434 13.87 -13.30 -12.54
N LEU A 435 14.25 -13.80 -11.36
CA LEU A 435 14.03 -13.10 -10.09
C LEU A 435 14.93 -11.85 -9.98
N GLU A 436 14.32 -10.68 -10.06
CA GLU A 436 14.96 -9.36 -9.97
C GLU A 436 14.93 -8.79 -8.55
N PHE A 437 13.89 -9.10 -7.77
CA PHE A 437 13.67 -8.59 -6.41
C PHE A 437 13.35 -9.72 -5.43
N LEU A 438 14.10 -9.80 -4.33
CA LEU A 438 13.85 -10.71 -3.22
C LEU A 438 13.74 -9.95 -1.90
N GLY A 439 12.55 -9.94 -1.29
CA GLY A 439 12.32 -9.32 0.02
C GLY A 439 11.82 -10.32 1.03
N VAL A 440 12.62 -10.66 2.04
CA VAL A 440 12.24 -11.67 3.04
C VAL A 440 12.61 -11.26 4.46
N THR A 441 11.82 -11.68 5.44
CA THR A 441 12.22 -11.60 6.85
C THR A 441 13.27 -12.66 7.13
N CYS A 442 14.54 -12.27 7.24
CA CYS A 442 15.65 -13.21 7.37
C CYS A 442 16.83 -12.55 8.09
N GLU A 443 17.56 -13.32 8.89
CA GLU A 443 18.82 -12.87 9.48
C GLU A 443 19.91 -12.72 8.38
N PRO A 444 20.82 -11.74 8.47
CA PRO A 444 21.84 -11.53 7.46
C PRO A 444 22.71 -12.77 7.18
N ALA A 445 23.12 -13.52 8.21
CA ALA A 445 23.88 -14.76 8.04
C ALA A 445 23.10 -15.83 7.25
N LYS A 446 21.80 -15.98 7.52
CA LYS A 446 20.89 -16.89 6.80
C LYS A 446 20.60 -16.37 5.38
N MET A 447 20.59 -15.06 5.19
CA MET A 447 20.39 -14.43 3.88
C MET A 447 21.52 -14.76 2.90
N LYS A 448 22.76 -14.93 3.39
CA LYS A 448 23.88 -15.44 2.59
C LYS A 448 23.60 -16.82 2.03
N ILE A 449 23.10 -17.74 2.86
CA ILE A 449 22.75 -19.11 2.45
C ILE A 449 21.63 -19.07 1.40
N LEU A 450 20.62 -18.23 1.63
CA LEU A 450 19.46 -18.11 0.76
C LEU A 450 19.80 -17.54 -0.62
N THR A 451 20.76 -16.61 -0.67
CA THR A 451 21.12 -15.90 -1.90
C THR A 451 22.34 -16.50 -2.62
N MET A 452 23.01 -17.48 -2.02
CA MET A 452 24.17 -18.17 -2.59
C MET A 452 24.01 -18.62 -4.06
N PRO A 453 22.86 -19.16 -4.51
CA PRO A 453 22.71 -19.58 -5.91
C PRO A 453 22.84 -18.43 -6.93
N PHE A 454 22.62 -17.18 -6.51
CA PHE A 454 22.65 -16.02 -7.40
C PHE A 454 24.06 -15.50 -7.70
N VAL A 455 25.10 -15.98 -7.01
CA VAL A 455 26.50 -15.67 -7.35
C VAL A 455 26.83 -16.02 -8.80
N THR A 456 26.20 -17.07 -9.32
CA THR A 456 26.38 -17.54 -10.71
C THR A 456 25.36 -16.97 -11.70
N LYS A 457 24.47 -16.07 -11.25
CA LYS A 457 23.33 -15.58 -12.04
C LYS A 457 23.39 -14.07 -12.21
N SER A 458 22.67 -13.58 -13.22
CA SER A 458 22.60 -12.16 -13.56
C SER A 458 21.24 -11.51 -13.32
N CYS A 459 20.29 -12.24 -12.71
CA CYS A 459 18.90 -11.80 -12.59
C CYS A 459 18.64 -10.95 -11.34
N LEU A 460 19.23 -11.27 -10.19
CA LEU A 460 18.90 -10.62 -8.91
C LEU A 460 19.53 -9.23 -8.81
N ARG A 461 18.69 -8.20 -8.65
CA ARG A 461 19.08 -6.78 -8.63
C ARG A 461 18.85 -6.13 -7.28
N VAL A 462 17.83 -6.54 -6.55
CA VAL A 462 17.47 -5.96 -5.25
C VAL A 462 17.25 -7.06 -4.22
N ILE A 463 17.92 -6.91 -3.08
CA ILE A 463 17.67 -7.70 -1.88
C ILE A 463 17.08 -6.77 -0.82
N HIS A 464 15.99 -7.20 -0.18
CA HIS A 464 15.41 -6.53 0.97
C HIS A 464 15.37 -7.48 2.17
N ILE A 465 16.20 -7.22 3.16
CA ILE A 465 16.15 -7.88 4.46
C ILE A 465 15.10 -7.16 5.30
N ARG A 466 13.95 -7.79 5.46
CA ARG A 466 12.78 -7.19 6.12
C ARG A 466 12.86 -7.37 7.62
N ARG A 467 12.55 -6.31 8.36
CA ARG A 467 12.47 -6.33 9.83
C ARG A 467 11.05 -6.02 10.29
N THR A 468 10.52 -6.73 11.28
CA THR A 468 9.30 -6.33 11.99
C THR A 468 9.66 -5.39 13.14
N LEU A 469 8.96 -4.26 13.27
CA LEU A 469 9.22 -3.22 14.27
C LEU A 469 9.14 -3.68 15.74
N ASN A 470 8.51 -4.82 16.04
CA ASN A 470 8.44 -5.37 17.40
C ASN A 470 9.53 -6.43 17.70
N CYS A 471 10.44 -6.74 16.77
CA CYS A 471 11.63 -7.56 17.04
C CYS A 471 12.76 -6.76 17.72
N THR A 472 12.44 -5.61 18.34
CA THR A 472 13.39 -4.71 19.01
C THR A 472 14.06 -5.32 20.22
N LEU A 473 13.49 -6.35 20.85
CA LEU A 473 14.06 -6.96 22.06
C LEU A 473 15.09 -8.07 21.78
N LEU A 474 15.04 -8.72 20.60
CA LEU A 474 15.87 -9.91 20.33
C LEU A 474 16.99 -9.67 19.32
N TRP A 475 16.87 -8.65 18.46
CA TRP A 475 17.84 -8.35 17.39
C TRP A 475 18.73 -7.15 17.71
N ARG A 476 18.86 -6.81 19.00
CA ARG A 476 19.66 -5.68 19.52
C ARG A 476 21.13 -5.70 19.11
N ASN A 477 21.66 -6.83 18.62
CA ASN A 477 23.12 -7.03 18.51
C ASN A 477 23.71 -6.96 17.10
N TRP A 478 22.94 -6.66 16.05
CA TRP A 478 23.41 -6.86 14.67
C TRP A 478 23.64 -5.62 13.83
N ASP A 479 23.17 -4.44 14.25
CA ASP A 479 23.14 -3.27 13.36
C ASP A 479 23.96 -2.06 13.83
N LEU A 480 23.93 -1.69 15.12
CA LEU A 480 24.48 -0.41 15.61
C LEU A 480 24.94 -0.47 17.08
N ASP A 481 25.88 0.40 17.49
CA ASP A 481 26.38 0.54 18.87
C ASP A 481 25.27 1.05 19.82
N GLU A 482 24.96 0.30 20.89
CA GLU A 482 24.33 0.84 22.09
C GLU A 482 25.42 1.56 22.91
N VAL A 483 25.42 2.90 22.91
CA VAL A 483 26.00 3.61 24.05
C VAL A 483 25.06 3.41 25.22
N VAL A 484 25.45 2.48 26.09
CA VAL A 484 24.79 2.08 27.34
C VAL A 484 24.33 3.29 28.16
N GLY A 485 23.04 3.30 28.48
CA GLY A 485 22.51 3.82 29.74
C GLY A 485 21.80 2.65 30.44
N ASP A 486 22.43 2.12 31.48
CA ASP A 486 22.04 0.92 32.22
C ASP A 486 20.58 0.89 32.69
N SER A 487 20.05 -0.34 32.73
CA SER A 487 18.97 -0.84 33.59
C SER A 487 17.54 -0.35 33.31
N LEU A 488 16.76 -1.19 32.61
CA LEU A 488 15.32 -1.28 32.82
C LEU A 488 14.91 -2.77 32.88
N ASP A 489 14.45 -3.15 34.08
CA ASP A 489 13.92 -4.44 34.50
C ASP A 489 12.71 -4.88 33.63
N PRO A 490 12.52 -6.17 33.27
CA PRO A 490 11.48 -6.59 32.33
C PRO A 490 10.08 -6.76 32.94
N CYS A 491 9.90 -6.60 34.25
CA CYS A 491 8.60 -6.73 34.92
C CYS A 491 8.43 -5.64 35.98
N GLY A 492 8.02 -4.45 35.55
CA GLY A 492 7.62 -3.40 36.47
C GLY A 492 6.81 -2.32 35.77
N ASP A 493 5.56 -2.15 36.19
CA ASP A 493 4.73 -1.00 35.88
C ASP A 493 5.47 0.30 36.23
N SER A 494 6.16 0.90 35.27
CA SER A 494 6.61 2.29 35.40
C SER A 494 6.99 2.88 34.04
N LYS A 495 6.21 3.90 33.67
CA LYS A 495 6.53 5.03 32.77
C LYS A 495 7.20 4.65 31.45
N GLN A 496 6.39 4.73 30.39
CA GLN A 496 6.82 4.98 29.02
C GLN A 496 8.07 5.86 29.02
N ALA A 497 9.20 5.28 28.59
CA ALA A 497 10.25 6.08 28.01
C ALA A 497 9.59 6.77 26.81
N GLU A 498 9.25 8.05 26.99
CA GLU A 498 9.11 8.96 25.87
C GLU A 498 10.32 8.71 24.98
N ILE A 499 10.08 8.30 23.73
CA ILE A 499 11.12 8.35 22.71
C ILE A 499 11.39 9.84 22.56
N ASP A 500 12.38 10.29 23.30
CA ASP A 500 12.91 11.62 23.24
C ASP A 500 13.51 11.80 21.83
N ASP A 501 12.71 12.37 20.92
CA ASP A 501 13.09 12.76 19.56
C ASP A 501 14.21 13.84 19.55
N THR A 502 14.79 14.17 20.70
CA THR A 502 15.86 15.15 20.87
C THR A 502 17.28 14.58 20.62
N TYR A 503 17.43 13.30 20.23
CA TYR A 503 18.75 12.71 19.93
C TYR A 503 19.26 12.93 18.48
N GLY A 504 19.83 14.12 18.23
CA GLY A 504 21.07 14.29 17.47
C GLY A 504 21.08 14.07 15.95
N GLN A 505 21.23 15.18 15.22
CA GLN A 505 21.39 15.40 13.77
C GLN A 505 22.61 14.71 13.06
N GLY A 506 23.00 13.50 13.40
CA GLY A 506 24.13 12.83 12.72
C GLY A 506 23.74 12.11 11.41
N GLU A 507 24.40 12.41 10.30
CA GLU A 507 24.45 11.51 9.14
C GLU A 507 24.99 10.14 9.58
N MET A 508 24.26 9.05 9.32
CA MET A 508 24.82 7.70 9.51
C MET A 508 26.06 7.56 8.61
N LYS A 509 27.13 6.95 9.14
CA LYS A 509 28.36 6.67 8.38
C LYS A 509 28.48 5.17 8.14
N ILE A 510 29.08 4.77 7.02
CA ILE A 510 29.32 3.34 6.70
C ILE A 510 30.06 2.61 7.84
N ASP A 511 30.93 3.32 8.57
CA ASP A 511 31.69 2.78 9.71
C ASP A 511 30.81 2.37 10.91
N SER A 512 29.54 2.79 10.94
CA SER A 512 28.59 2.38 11.98
C SER A 512 28.00 0.99 11.74
N LEU A 513 28.13 0.43 10.53
CA LEU A 513 27.71 -0.94 10.25
C LEU A 513 28.69 -1.92 10.93
N ARG A 514 28.17 -2.85 11.73
CA ARG A 514 28.97 -3.91 12.39
C ARG A 514 28.24 -5.26 12.34
N GLY A 515 28.94 -6.33 12.70
CA GLY A 515 28.36 -7.67 12.83
C GLY A 515 27.95 -8.31 11.50
N GLU A 516 27.00 -9.24 11.59
CA GLU A 516 26.60 -10.11 10.47
C GLU A 516 26.02 -9.34 9.28
N PHE A 517 25.38 -8.19 9.51
CA PHE A 517 24.85 -7.36 8.43
C PHE A 517 25.97 -6.78 7.57
N ARG A 518 27.03 -6.26 8.19
CA ARG A 518 28.21 -5.76 7.48
C ARG A 518 28.92 -6.88 6.73
N ASP A 519 29.13 -8.02 7.37
CA ASP A 519 29.78 -9.18 6.73
C ASP A 519 28.99 -9.66 5.50
N PHE A 520 27.66 -9.65 5.59
CA PHE A 520 26.79 -9.94 4.45
C PHE A 520 26.91 -8.88 3.35
N ALA A 521 26.87 -7.59 3.70
CA ALA A 521 27.01 -6.49 2.73
C ALA A 521 28.36 -6.52 2.00
N GLU A 522 29.46 -6.72 2.72
CA GLU A 522 30.80 -6.83 2.16
C GLU A 522 30.93 -8.04 1.24
N TRP A 523 30.38 -9.19 1.64
CA TRP A 523 30.34 -10.38 0.79
C TRP A 523 29.48 -10.16 -0.47
N VAL A 524 28.24 -9.70 -0.32
CA VAL A 524 27.26 -9.68 -1.41
C VAL A 524 27.64 -8.68 -2.50
N PHE A 525 28.28 -7.56 -2.12
CA PHE A 525 28.83 -6.59 -3.07
C PHE A 525 30.28 -6.89 -3.46
N GLY A 526 30.96 -7.78 -2.74
CA GLY A 526 32.34 -8.16 -3.00
C GLY A 526 32.56 -8.99 -4.28
N PRO A 527 33.83 -9.36 -4.55
CA PRO A 527 34.20 -10.08 -5.78
C PRO A 527 33.59 -11.49 -5.86
N ASP A 528 33.38 -12.15 -4.73
CA ASP A 528 32.75 -13.48 -4.63
C ASP A 528 31.24 -13.41 -4.38
N GLY A 529 30.67 -12.20 -4.50
CA GLY A 529 29.27 -11.91 -4.23
C GLY A 529 28.36 -12.02 -5.46
N ILE A 530 27.26 -11.28 -5.45
CA ILE A 530 26.25 -11.32 -6.51
C ILE A 530 26.50 -10.16 -7.46
N HIS A 531 27.14 -10.43 -8.61
CA HIS A 531 27.56 -9.39 -9.55
C HIS A 531 26.40 -8.52 -10.08
N SER A 532 25.21 -9.10 -10.29
CA SER A 532 24.03 -8.35 -10.77
C SER A 532 23.36 -7.49 -9.71
N LEU A 533 23.67 -7.71 -8.42
CA LEU A 533 23.03 -6.98 -7.33
C LEU A 533 23.38 -5.50 -7.42
N LYS A 534 22.36 -4.64 -7.36
CA LYS A 534 22.50 -3.19 -7.34
C LYS A 534 22.19 -2.61 -5.97
N THR A 535 21.17 -3.13 -5.30
CA THR A 535 20.65 -2.54 -4.06
C THR A 535 20.44 -3.59 -2.98
N LEU A 536 20.89 -3.27 -1.77
CA LEU A 536 20.56 -3.98 -0.54
C LEU A 536 19.78 -3.02 0.37
N VAL A 537 18.57 -3.41 0.72
CA VAL A 537 17.71 -2.69 1.65
C VAL A 537 17.61 -3.47 2.94
N PHE A 538 17.68 -2.78 4.07
CA PHE A 538 17.48 -3.33 5.39
C PHE A 538 16.47 -2.51 6.19
N GLY A 539 15.65 -3.21 6.96
CA GLY A 539 14.68 -2.60 7.86
C GLY A 539 13.27 -2.58 7.30
N ASP A 540 12.37 -1.92 8.02
CA ASP A 540 11.02 -1.67 7.57
C ASP A 540 10.91 -0.25 7.02
N LEU A 541 10.66 -0.12 5.71
CA LEU A 541 10.47 1.18 5.08
C LEU A 541 9.04 1.74 5.24
N SER A 542 8.16 1.03 5.94
CA SER A 542 6.75 1.41 6.18
C SER A 542 6.52 2.72 6.94
N HIS A 543 7.55 3.37 7.48
CA HIS A 543 7.46 4.62 8.25
C HIS A 543 8.23 5.78 7.59
N ILE A 544 8.49 5.70 6.28
CA ILE A 544 9.17 6.77 5.51
C ILE A 544 8.37 8.10 5.49
N SER A 545 7.12 8.09 5.98
CA SER A 545 6.20 9.21 6.03
C SER A 545 6.67 10.43 6.83
N HIS A 546 7.47 10.25 7.89
CA HIS A 546 7.65 11.33 8.88
C HIS A 546 8.95 12.15 8.74
N THR A 547 9.97 11.67 8.03
CA THR A 547 11.22 12.45 7.86
C THR A 547 11.84 12.27 6.47
N ARG A 548 12.54 13.31 5.96
CA ARG A 548 13.38 13.21 4.74
C ARG A 548 14.60 12.28 4.92
N ARG A 549 14.70 11.58 6.06
CA ARG A 549 15.85 10.76 6.44
C ARG A 549 15.36 9.35 6.77
N PHE A 550 16.18 8.35 6.49
CA PHE A 550 15.95 7.02 7.02
C PHE A 550 16.05 7.07 8.56
N SER A 551 15.18 6.36 9.27
CA SER A 551 15.40 6.14 10.71
C SER A 551 16.71 5.38 10.90
N ARG A 552 17.32 5.41 12.10
CA ARG A 552 18.53 4.62 12.40
C ARG A 552 18.37 3.10 12.15
N HIS A 553 17.14 2.62 11.94
CA HIS A 553 16.80 1.22 11.71
C HIS A 553 16.53 0.89 10.23
N GLN A 554 16.77 1.82 9.32
CA GLN A 554 16.58 1.67 7.88
C GLN A 554 17.89 1.97 7.17
N VAL A 555 18.36 1.05 6.33
CA VAL A 555 19.62 1.21 5.61
C VAL A 555 19.40 0.86 4.14
N VAL A 556 19.87 1.72 3.25
CA VAL A 556 19.92 1.44 1.81
C VAL A 556 21.38 1.51 1.36
N LEU A 557 21.90 0.37 0.94
CA LEU A 557 23.23 0.23 0.37
C LEU A 557 23.12 -0.02 -1.12
N VAL A 558 24.01 0.61 -1.88
CA VAL A 558 24.05 0.52 -3.33
C VAL A 558 25.46 0.19 -3.77
N ARG A 559 25.57 -0.66 -4.80
CA ARG A 559 26.87 -0.99 -5.40
C ARG A 559 27.60 0.27 -5.83
N ASP A 560 28.86 0.40 -5.42
CA ASP A 560 29.71 1.52 -5.84
C ASP A 560 30.38 1.17 -7.18
N GLU A 561 30.05 1.93 -8.22
CA GLU A 561 30.64 1.78 -9.56
C GLU A 561 31.86 2.70 -9.77
N SER A 562 32.15 3.60 -8.82
CA SER A 562 33.29 4.53 -8.88
C SER A 562 34.62 3.90 -8.46
N GLY A 563 34.58 2.71 -7.85
CA GLY A 563 35.76 1.95 -7.41
C GLY A 563 36.37 2.41 -6.09
N SER A 564 35.69 3.27 -5.32
CA SER A 564 36.15 3.73 -4.00
C SER A 564 35.89 2.72 -2.88
N GLY A 565 34.93 1.82 -3.09
CA GLY A 565 34.63 0.66 -2.26
C GLY A 565 33.71 -0.33 -3.00
N ASN A 566 33.19 -1.34 -2.30
CA ASN A 566 32.24 -2.29 -2.89
C ASN A 566 30.80 -1.72 -2.93
N PHE A 567 30.45 -0.86 -1.97
CA PHE A 567 29.14 -0.25 -1.84
C PHE A 567 29.21 1.12 -1.16
N LYS A 568 28.17 1.94 -1.37
CA LYS A 568 27.93 3.19 -0.68
C LYS A 568 26.56 3.16 -0.01
N MET A 569 26.43 3.85 1.12
CA MET A 569 25.15 4.12 1.73
C MET A 569 24.57 5.38 1.11
N VAL A 570 23.29 5.35 0.75
CA VAL A 570 22.60 6.46 0.08
C VAL A 570 21.47 6.95 0.96
N ASP A 571 21.19 8.25 0.86
CA ASP A 571 20.01 8.82 1.50
C ASP A 571 18.72 8.49 0.73
N ARG A 572 17.59 8.91 1.28
CA ARG A 572 16.25 8.63 0.76
C ARG A 572 16.07 9.15 -0.66
N ASP A 573 16.44 10.40 -0.91
CA ASP A 573 16.17 11.04 -2.20
C ASP A 573 17.08 10.41 -3.26
N GLU A 574 18.35 10.16 -2.94
CA GLU A 574 19.25 9.46 -3.86
C GLU A 574 18.76 8.01 -4.13
N ALA A 575 18.28 7.30 -3.13
CA ALA A 575 17.71 5.96 -3.27
C ALA A 575 16.50 5.93 -4.23
N VAL A 576 15.51 6.78 -3.97
CA VAL A 576 14.23 6.80 -4.71
C VAL A 576 14.43 7.26 -6.16
N PHE A 577 15.19 8.34 -6.37
CA PHE A 577 15.34 8.97 -7.68
C PHE A 577 16.44 8.33 -8.54
N THR A 578 17.57 7.91 -7.96
CA THR A 578 18.73 7.42 -8.75
C THR A 578 18.63 5.94 -9.08
N PHE A 579 18.08 5.13 -8.18
CA PHE A 579 18.11 3.67 -8.31
C PHE A 579 16.75 3.04 -8.65
N LYS A 580 15.77 3.88 -9.04
CA LYS A 580 14.39 3.46 -9.36
C LYS A 580 13.73 2.63 -8.26
N LEU A 581 14.17 2.79 -7.00
CA LEU A 581 13.50 2.18 -5.85
C LEU A 581 12.03 2.60 -5.80
N GLY A 582 11.68 3.77 -6.38
CA GLY A 582 10.31 4.22 -6.63
C GLY A 582 9.38 3.17 -7.27
N GLU A 583 9.89 2.33 -8.18
CA GLU A 583 9.10 1.24 -8.81
C GLU A 583 8.85 0.04 -7.87
N CYS A 584 9.52 0.03 -6.71
CA CYS A 584 9.46 -1.02 -5.69
C CYS A 584 8.98 -0.50 -4.32
N LEU A 585 8.72 0.81 -4.16
CA LEU A 585 8.39 1.44 -2.88
C LEU A 585 7.14 0.85 -2.23
N ASP A 586 6.07 0.68 -3.01
CA ASP A 586 4.78 0.09 -2.59
C ASP A 586 4.94 -1.30 -1.94
N ARG A 587 6.13 -1.92 -2.05
CA ARG A 587 6.41 -3.32 -1.72
C ARG A 587 7.58 -3.50 -0.76
N ILE A 588 8.48 -2.52 -0.63
CA ILE A 588 9.56 -2.50 0.37
C ILE A 588 9.01 -2.04 1.73
N GLU A 589 7.85 -1.39 1.73
CA GLU A 589 7.11 -1.06 2.94
C GLU A 589 6.39 -2.31 3.47
N ALA A 590 6.50 -2.64 4.78
CA ALA A 590 5.70 -3.71 5.39
C ALA A 590 4.23 -3.32 5.60
N CYS A 591 3.91 -2.05 5.38
CA CYS A 591 2.58 -1.48 5.44
C CYS A 591 2.23 -0.93 4.05
N PRO A 592 1.21 -1.45 3.37
CA PRO A 592 1.00 -1.21 1.95
C PRO A 592 0.45 0.18 1.56
N LYS A 593 0.63 1.22 2.38
CA LYS A 593 0.16 2.59 2.07
C LYS A 593 1.04 3.75 2.55
N CYS A 594 2.31 3.53 2.91
CA CYS A 594 3.25 4.67 2.96
C CYS A 594 3.76 5.04 1.56
N THR A 595 3.03 4.62 0.51
CA THR A 595 3.24 4.98 -0.88
C THR A 595 3.52 6.47 -0.97
N LEU A 596 4.81 6.77 -1.14
CA LEU A 596 5.22 7.98 -1.84
C LEU A 596 4.38 8.01 -3.11
N THR A 597 3.38 8.89 -3.13
CA THR A 597 2.89 9.41 -4.41
C THR A 597 4.15 9.72 -5.21
N LYS A 598 4.32 9.16 -6.40
CA LYS A 598 5.32 9.63 -7.36
C LYS A 598 5.41 11.15 -7.22
N LEU A 599 6.48 11.63 -6.59
CA LEU A 599 6.71 13.05 -6.38
C LEU A 599 7.35 13.51 -7.68
N ASP A 600 6.49 13.72 -8.67
CA ASP A 600 6.69 14.61 -9.79
C ASP A 600 5.96 15.92 -9.49
#